data_AF-A0A256ZTY5-F1
#
_entry.id   AF-A0A256ZTY5-F1
#
_cell.length_a   1.000
_cell.length_b   1.000
_cell.length_c   1.000
_cell.angle_alpha   90.00
_cell.angle_beta   90.00
_cell.angle_gamma   90.00
#
_symmetry.space_group_name_H-M   'P 1'
#
loop_
_entity.id
_entity.type
_entity.pdbx_description
1 polymer ?
#
loop_
_entity_poly.entity_id
_entity_poly.type
_entity_poly.pdbx_seq_one_letter_code
_entity_poly.pdbx_strand_id
1 'polypeptide(L)'
;MVKGLYQSIRKIWRNPKNVPNLKQKLIKWRKETVIKLKFTPAKSLKRIAEDRVARKYPNMEVLNSYYLAEDGQNKYYEVILVDRAHPVIRADKKLQGIIKHRGRVFRGKTSAGQKSRALRK
;
A
#
# COMPACT_ATOMS: atom_id res chain seq x y z
N MET A 1 3.05 34.59 -7.08
CA MET A 1 1.96 33.75 -6.53
C MET A 1 1.08 33.26 -7.69
N VAL A 2 1.08 31.97 -8.02
CA VAL A 2 0.35 31.43 -9.18
C VAL A 2 -1.16 31.43 -8.89
N LYS A 3 -1.96 32.05 -9.76
CA LYS A 3 -3.44 32.04 -9.61
C LYS A 3 -3.96 30.64 -9.92
N GLY A 4 -4.59 29.99 -8.93
CA GLY A 4 -5.16 28.65 -9.09
C GLY A 4 -6.33 28.60 -10.08
N LEU A 5 -6.63 27.41 -10.61
CA LEU A 5 -7.72 27.14 -11.56
C LEU A 5 -9.05 27.78 -11.13
N TYR A 6 -9.39 27.68 -9.84
CA TYR A 6 -10.61 28.26 -9.27
C TYR A 6 -10.64 29.80 -9.34
N GLN A 7 -9.51 30.48 -9.15
CA GLN A 7 -9.44 31.95 -9.30
C GLN A 7 -9.60 32.36 -10.76
N SER A 8 -9.09 31.55 -11.69
CA SER A 8 -9.22 31.75 -13.13
C SER A 8 -10.67 31.55 -13.60
N ILE A 9 -11.34 30.49 -13.12
CA ILE A 9 -12.76 30.21 -13.39
C ILE A 9 -13.64 31.33 -12.82
N ARG A 10 -13.44 31.75 -11.57
CA ARG A 10 -14.22 32.82 -10.93
C ARG A 10 -14.17 34.14 -11.70
N LYS A 11 -13.02 34.49 -12.27
CA LYS A 11 -12.87 35.69 -13.12
C LYS A 11 -13.60 35.56 -14.47
N ILE A 12 -13.59 34.36 -15.05
CA ILE A 12 -14.33 34.07 -16.29
C ILE A 12 -15.84 34.23 -16.08
N TRP A 13 -16.38 33.72 -14.96
CA TRP A 13 -17.80 33.87 -14.62
C TRP A 13 -18.24 35.32 -14.37
N ARG A 14 -17.31 36.23 -14.03
CA ARG A 14 -17.61 37.67 -13.91
C ARG A 14 -17.80 38.36 -15.26
N ASN A 15 -17.21 37.85 -16.35
CA ASN A 15 -17.38 38.43 -17.67
C ASN A 15 -17.32 37.37 -18.79
N PRO A 16 -18.39 36.54 -18.94
CA PRO A 16 -18.36 35.35 -19.79
C PRO A 16 -18.33 35.65 -21.30
N LYS A 17 -18.79 36.83 -21.71
CA LYS A 17 -18.83 37.24 -23.13
C LYS A 17 -17.46 37.59 -23.71
N ASN A 18 -16.48 37.88 -22.86
CA ASN A 18 -15.16 38.37 -23.28
C ASN A 18 -14.08 37.28 -23.31
N VAL A 19 -14.47 36.01 -23.42
CA VAL A 19 -13.55 34.88 -23.41
C VAL A 19 -13.70 34.08 -24.72
N PRO A 20 -12.97 34.48 -25.78
CA PRO A 20 -12.92 33.71 -27.01
C PRO A 20 -12.54 32.27 -26.69
N ASN A 21 -13.24 31.30 -27.28
CA ASN A 21 -12.91 29.87 -27.17
C ASN A 21 -13.03 29.25 -25.76
N LEU A 22 -13.88 29.80 -24.88
CA LEU A 22 -14.15 29.26 -23.54
C LEU A 22 -14.50 27.75 -23.56
N LYS A 23 -15.32 27.32 -24.52
CA LYS A 23 -15.71 25.91 -24.71
C LYS A 23 -14.48 25.01 -24.94
N GLN A 24 -13.55 25.41 -25.80
CA GLN A 24 -12.33 24.67 -26.09
C GLN A 24 -11.40 24.63 -24.87
N LYS A 25 -11.32 25.74 -24.12
CA LYS A 25 -10.55 25.84 -22.88
C LYS A 25 -11.09 24.93 -21.78
N LEU A 26 -12.42 24.83 -21.63
CA LEU A 26 -13.08 23.90 -20.72
C LEU A 26 -12.86 22.43 -21.10
N ILE A 27 -12.91 22.11 -22.40
CA ILE A 27 -12.60 20.75 -22.90
C ILE A 27 -11.14 20.40 -22.61
N LYS A 28 -10.22 21.34 -22.83
CA LYS A 28 -8.79 21.18 -22.52
C LYS A 28 -8.58 20.93 -21.02
N TRP A 29 -9.17 21.75 -20.16
CA TRP A 29 -9.10 21.59 -18.70
C TRP A 29 -9.71 20.29 -18.18
N ARG A 30 -10.73 19.74 -18.85
CA ARG A 30 -11.27 18.41 -18.52
C ARG A 30 -10.33 17.26 -18.91
N LYS A 31 -9.49 17.46 -19.93
CA LYS A 31 -8.50 16.49 -20.41
C LYS A 31 -7.16 16.62 -19.68
N GLU A 32 -6.85 17.80 -19.16
CA GLU A 32 -5.67 18.02 -18.33
C GLU A 32 -5.76 17.12 -17.09
N THR A 33 -4.68 16.39 -16.81
CA THR A 33 -4.57 15.56 -15.63
C THR A 33 -4.67 16.45 -14.40
N VAL A 34 -5.85 16.49 -13.78
CA VAL A 34 -6.01 16.96 -12.40
C VAL A 34 -4.94 16.24 -11.59
N ILE A 35 -4.05 17.00 -10.94
CA ILE A 35 -2.95 16.46 -10.14
C ILE A 35 -3.58 15.47 -9.14
N LYS A 36 -3.51 14.18 -9.44
CA LYS A 36 -3.91 13.12 -8.51
C LYS A 36 -2.78 13.03 -7.50
N LEU A 37 -2.94 13.70 -6.36
CA LEU A 37 -2.13 13.45 -5.15
C LEU A 37 -2.47 12.08 -4.53
N LYS A 38 -2.64 11.04 -5.35
CA LYS A 38 -2.94 9.69 -4.88
C LYS A 38 -1.63 8.91 -4.81
N PHE A 39 -0.93 9.07 -3.70
CA PHE A 39 0.24 8.26 -3.39
C PHE A 39 -0.22 6.86 -2.99
N THR A 40 0.01 5.88 -3.87
CA THR A 40 -0.24 4.48 -3.55
C THR A 40 1.08 3.88 -3.05
N PRO A 41 1.12 3.27 -1.86
CA PRO A 41 2.35 2.66 -1.37
C PRO A 41 2.77 1.48 -2.26
N ALA A 42 4.07 1.35 -2.49
CA ALA A 42 4.63 0.22 -3.25
C ALA A 42 4.42 -1.13 -2.54
N LYS A 43 4.30 -1.13 -1.20
CA LYS A 43 3.97 -2.30 -0.40
C LYS A 43 2.48 -2.33 -0.08
N SER A 44 1.88 -3.52 -0.10
CA SER A 44 0.51 -3.71 0.38
C SER A 44 0.41 -3.44 1.89
N LEU A 45 -0.75 -2.95 2.35
CA LEU A 45 -1.00 -2.70 3.78
C LEU A 45 -0.77 -3.96 4.63
N LYS A 46 -1.19 -5.12 4.13
CA LYS A 46 -0.93 -6.43 4.74
C LYS A 46 0.58 -6.71 4.90
N ARG A 47 1.40 -6.44 3.87
CA ARG A 47 2.86 -6.61 3.96
C ARG A 47 3.50 -5.61 4.91
N ILE A 48 2.96 -4.39 5.00
CA ILE A 48 3.40 -3.38 5.96
C ILE A 48 3.12 -3.86 7.39
N ALA A 49 1.97 -4.49 7.64
CA ALA A 49 1.66 -5.10 8.93
C ALA A 49 2.66 -6.22 9.28
N GLU A 50 2.95 -7.15 8.35
CA GLU A 50 3.97 -8.19 8.54
C GLU A 50 5.35 -7.58 8.86
N ASP A 51 5.78 -6.54 8.13
CA ASP A 51 7.07 -5.87 8.33
C ASP A 51 7.16 -5.24 9.74
N ARG A 52 6.07 -4.62 10.21
CA ARG A 52 5.99 -4.01 11.56
C ARG A 52 6.11 -5.08 12.65
N VAL A 53 5.40 -6.19 12.50
CA VAL A 53 5.43 -7.32 13.47
C VAL A 53 6.81 -7.97 13.49
N ALA A 54 7.43 -8.21 12.34
CA ALA A 54 8.77 -8.80 12.26
C ALA A 54 9.85 -7.91 12.90
N ARG A 55 9.70 -6.58 12.84
CA ARG A 55 10.58 -5.64 13.55
C ARG A 55 10.37 -5.66 15.06
N LYS A 56 9.13 -5.85 15.51
CA LYS A 56 8.78 -5.92 16.94
C LYS A 56 9.26 -7.21 17.59
N TYR A 57 9.18 -8.34 16.87
CA TYR A 57 9.56 -9.67 17.38
C TYR A 57 10.68 -10.29 16.52
N PRO A 58 11.94 -9.84 16.66
CA PRO A 58 13.06 -10.28 15.81
C PRO A 58 13.50 -11.73 16.08
N ASN A 59 13.16 -12.29 17.24
CA ASN A 59 13.43 -13.67 17.61
C ASN A 59 12.52 -14.68 16.87
N MET A 60 11.34 -14.24 16.45
CA MET A 60 10.36 -15.06 15.76
C MET A 60 10.39 -14.80 14.25
N GLU A 61 9.82 -15.73 13.47
CA GLU A 61 9.69 -15.57 12.02
C GLU A 61 8.21 -15.53 11.64
N VAL A 62 7.83 -14.60 10.77
CA VAL A 62 6.47 -14.51 10.24
C VAL A 62 6.21 -15.68 9.29
N LEU A 63 5.17 -16.45 9.59
CA LEU A 63 4.68 -17.51 8.73
C LEU A 63 3.85 -16.92 7.57
N ASN A 64 2.75 -16.27 7.94
CA ASN A 64 1.78 -15.65 7.03
C ASN A 64 0.90 -14.66 7.81
N SER A 65 -0.04 -14.03 7.13
CA SER A 65 -1.02 -13.13 7.75
C SER A 65 -2.40 -13.26 7.08
N TYR A 66 -3.45 -12.77 7.74
CA TYR A 66 -4.80 -12.67 7.17
C TYR A 66 -5.52 -11.40 7.63
N TYR A 67 -6.56 -11.04 6.89
CA TYR A 67 -7.41 -9.88 7.19
C TYR A 67 -8.36 -10.23 8.32
N LEU A 68 -8.51 -9.32 9.28
CA LEU A 68 -9.39 -9.51 10.44
C LEU A 68 -10.62 -8.60 10.31
N ALA A 69 -10.42 -7.28 10.28
CA ALA A 69 -11.49 -6.28 10.31
C ALA A 69 -11.02 -4.94 9.73
N GLU A 70 -11.95 -3.98 9.57
CA GLU A 70 -11.71 -2.61 9.12
C GLU A 70 -12.74 -1.67 9.76
N ASP A 71 -12.30 -0.49 10.20
CA ASP A 71 -13.10 0.54 10.86
C ASP A 71 -13.20 1.82 10.01
N GLY A 72 -12.86 1.73 8.71
CA GLY A 72 -12.84 2.85 7.76
C GLY A 72 -11.57 3.70 7.81
N GLN A 73 -10.87 3.76 8.95
CA GLN A 73 -9.58 4.45 9.07
C GLN A 73 -8.39 3.48 8.97
N ASN A 74 -8.54 2.29 9.55
CA ASN A 74 -7.53 1.27 9.73
C ASN A 74 -8.00 -0.07 9.16
N LYS A 75 -7.05 -0.83 8.63
CA LYS A 75 -7.25 -2.25 8.32
C LYS A 75 -6.47 -3.08 9.31
N TYR A 76 -7.15 -4.03 9.94
CA TYR A 76 -6.59 -4.93 10.93
C TYR A 76 -6.20 -6.25 10.29
N TYR A 77 -5.02 -6.74 10.64
CA TYR A 77 -4.48 -7.99 10.15
C TYR A 77 -3.95 -8.80 11.32
N GLU A 78 -4.23 -10.10 11.33
CA GLU A 78 -3.57 -11.04 12.22
C GLU A 78 -2.34 -11.62 11.52
N VAL A 79 -1.21 -11.62 12.22
CA VAL A 79 0.08 -12.09 11.71
C VAL A 79 0.49 -13.31 12.53
N ILE A 80 0.67 -14.43 11.85
CA ILE A 80 1.05 -15.70 12.47
C ILE A 80 2.58 -15.74 12.54
N LEU A 81 3.11 -15.88 13.76
CA LEU A 81 4.53 -15.98 14.06
C LEU A 81 4.90 -17.41 14.45
N VAL A 82 6.16 -17.77 14.20
CA VAL A 82 6.74 -19.06 14.55
C VAL A 82 8.01 -18.79 15.36
N ASP A 83 8.08 -19.37 16.56
CA ASP A 83 9.30 -19.36 17.35
C ASP A 83 10.28 -20.42 16.82
N ARG A 84 11.49 -19.98 16.49
CA ARG A 84 12.54 -20.81 15.90
C ARG A 84 13.40 -21.52 16.94
N ALA A 85 13.40 -21.01 18.18
CA ALA A 85 14.19 -21.57 19.26
C ALA A 85 13.47 -22.75 19.94
N HIS A 86 12.14 -22.80 19.82
CA HIS A 86 11.32 -23.84 20.45
C HIS A 86 11.67 -25.26 19.94
N PRO A 87 11.97 -26.23 20.82
CA PRO A 87 12.45 -27.56 20.42
C PRO A 87 11.44 -28.34 19.58
N VAL A 88 10.15 -28.26 19.93
CA VAL A 88 9.07 -28.92 19.17
C VAL A 88 8.97 -28.36 17.76
N ILE A 89 9.15 -27.05 17.59
CA ILE A 89 9.09 -26.41 16.27
C ILE A 89 10.34 -26.77 15.46
N ARG A 90 11.51 -26.83 16.10
CA ARG A 90 12.76 -27.25 15.45
C ARG A 90 12.71 -28.70 14.96
N ALA A 91 12.02 -29.58 15.69
CA ALA A 91 11.83 -30.98 15.30
C ALA A 91 10.79 -31.17 14.18
N ASP A 92 9.88 -30.22 13.97
CA ASP A 92 8.84 -30.32 12.95
C ASP A 92 9.41 -30.17 11.52
N LYS A 93 9.33 -31.26 10.75
CA LYS A 93 9.76 -31.33 9.36
C LYS A 93 8.97 -30.39 8.44
N LYS A 94 7.69 -30.10 8.74
CA LYS A 94 6.83 -29.22 7.93
C LYS A 94 7.28 -27.76 8.00
N LEU A 95 7.74 -27.33 9.17
CA LEU A 95 8.16 -25.94 9.42
C LEU A 95 9.65 -25.68 9.18
N GLN A 96 10.43 -26.74 8.95
CA GLN A 96 11.89 -26.67 8.80
C GLN A 96 12.35 -25.65 7.74
N GLY A 97 11.62 -25.53 6.62
CA GLY A 97 11.93 -24.56 5.57
C GLY A 97 11.80 -23.10 6.02
N ILE A 98 10.83 -22.79 6.90
CA ILE A 98 10.62 -21.45 7.43
C ILE A 98 11.70 -21.13 8.48
N ILE A 99 12.00 -22.09 9.36
CA ILE A 99 12.97 -21.92 10.47
C ILE A 99 14.39 -21.67 9.96
N LYS A 100 14.78 -22.25 8.82
CA LYS A 100 16.12 -22.03 8.22
C LYS A 100 16.29 -20.59 7.69
N HIS A 101 15.21 -19.90 7.33
CA HIS A 101 15.28 -18.59 6.69
C HIS A 101 14.97 -17.45 7.67
N ARG A 102 15.89 -16.50 7.85
CA ARG A 102 15.65 -15.27 8.65
C ARG A 102 15.06 -14.16 7.79
N GLY A 103 14.16 -13.34 8.32
CA GLY A 103 13.72 -12.09 7.68
C GLY A 103 13.08 -12.31 6.30
N ARG A 104 12.20 -13.30 6.19
CA ARG A 104 11.45 -13.63 4.97
C ARG A 104 10.57 -12.47 4.53
N VAL A 105 9.98 -11.74 5.48
CA VAL A 105 9.07 -10.60 5.21
C VAL A 105 9.77 -9.48 4.44
N PHE A 106 10.95 -9.07 4.92
CA PHE A 106 11.72 -7.99 4.30
C PHE A 106 12.11 -8.33 2.85
N ARG A 107 12.34 -9.62 2.58
CA ARG A 107 12.66 -10.15 1.24
C ARG A 107 11.42 -10.44 0.38
N GLY A 108 10.22 -10.22 0.91
CA GLY A 108 8.97 -10.49 0.19
C GLY A 108 8.76 -11.97 -0.14
N LYS A 109 9.19 -12.87 0.76
CA LYS A 109 9.00 -14.33 0.65
C LYS A 109 7.74 -14.84 1.37
N THR A 110 6.97 -13.95 2.00
CA THR A 110 5.63 -14.25 2.51
C THR A 110 4.62 -14.26 1.37
N SER A 111 3.43 -14.82 1.61
CA SER A 111 2.35 -14.86 0.61
C SER A 111 1.96 -13.45 0.14
N ALA A 112 1.88 -12.47 1.05
CA ALA A 112 1.63 -11.07 0.72
C ALA A 112 2.78 -10.45 -0.08
N GLY A 113 4.02 -10.77 0.27
CA GLY A 113 5.22 -10.35 -0.45
C GLY A 113 5.30 -10.88 -1.88
N GLN A 114 5.07 -12.18 -2.07
CA GLN A 114 5.06 -12.82 -3.39
C GLN A 114 3.97 -12.24 -4.29
N LYS A 115 2.77 -12.00 -3.74
CA LYS A 115 1.67 -11.33 -4.46
C LYS A 115 2.06 -9.92 -4.92
N SER A 116 2.72 -9.13 -4.05
CA SER A 116 3.21 -7.79 -4.44
C SER A 116 4.27 -7.79 -5.54
N ARG A 117 4.95 -8.93 -5.75
CA ARG A 117 6.00 -9.12 -6.76
C ARG A 117 5.48 -9.80 -8.03
N ALA A 118 4.17 -10.02 -8.15
CA ALA A 118 3.57 -10.78 -9.25
C ALA A 118 4.14 -12.21 -9.44
N LEU A 119 4.63 -12.83 -8.36
CA LEU A 119 5.15 -14.20 -8.38
C LEU A 119 4.11 -15.26 -8.02
N ARG A 120 2.87 -14.84 -7.80
CA ARG A 120 1.75 -15.70 -7.43
C ARG A 120 0.65 -15.48 -8.47
N LYS A 121 0.25 -16.55 -9.14
CA LYS A 121 -0.94 -16.57 -10.02
C LYS A 121 -2.20 -16.39 -9.20
#